data_AF-A0A544YX77-F1
#
_entry.id   AF-A0A544YX77-F1
#
_cell.length_a   1.000
_cell.length_b   1.000
_cell.length_c   1.000
_cell.angle_alpha   90.00
_cell.angle_beta   90.00
_cell.angle_gamma   90.00
#
_symmetry.space_group_name_H-M   'P 1'
#
loop_
_entity.id
_entity.type
_entity.pdbx_description
1 polymer ?
#
loop_
_entity_poly.entity_id
_entity_poly.type
_entity_poly.pdbx_seq_one_letter_code
_entity_poly.pdbx_strand_id
1 'polypeptide(L)'
;CAGTWVKGTKDGSPREVYLYHVVDNQWSMREYGSQAVVWQTAVNPVVALELMAAGVWSGAGVLGPEALPPRPFLDLLTAYGTPWGMREQ
;
A
#
# COMPACT_ATOMS: atom_id res chain seq x y z
N CYS A 1 0.72 -0.38 -12.44
CA CYS A 1 1.76 -0.79 -11.44
C CYS A 1 2.23 0.48 -10.74
N ALA A 2 2.22 0.48 -9.41
CA ALA A 2 2.74 1.56 -8.58
C ALA A 2 3.71 0.96 -7.56
N GLY A 3 4.80 1.67 -7.25
CA GLY A 3 5.81 1.15 -6.33
C GLY A 3 6.92 2.13 -6.03
N THR A 4 7.79 1.74 -5.12
CA THR A 4 8.92 2.54 -4.66
C THR A 4 10.19 1.69 -4.72
N TRP A 5 11.21 2.22 -5.38
CA TRP A 5 12.55 1.66 -5.33
C TRP A 5 13.34 2.36 -4.22
N VAL A 6 13.66 1.61 -3.17
CA VAL A 6 14.34 2.11 -1.99
C VAL A 6 15.79 1.60 -2.02
N LYS A 7 16.73 2.53 -1.87
CA LYS A 7 18.16 2.24 -1.71
C LYS A 7 18.62 2.75 -0.36
N GLY A 8 19.42 1.96 0.34
CA GLY A 8 19.97 2.35 1.62
C GLY A 8 20.94 1.33 2.19
N THR A 9 21.09 1.33 3.50
CA THR A 9 21.95 0.41 4.23
C THR A 9 21.10 -0.39 5.21
N LYS A 10 21.34 -1.69 5.29
CA LYS A 10 20.77 -2.58 6.29
C LYS A 10 21.89 -3.46 6.84
N ASP A 11 21.97 -3.58 8.16
CA ASP A 11 23.00 -4.40 8.83
C ASP A 11 24.44 -4.06 8.37
N GLY A 12 24.71 -2.78 8.14
CA GLY A 12 26.01 -2.27 7.71
C GLY A 12 26.34 -2.43 6.22
N SER A 13 25.47 -3.07 5.42
CA SER A 13 25.69 -3.31 3.99
C SER A 13 24.68 -2.57 3.10
N PRO A 14 25.07 -2.14 1.88
CA PRO A 14 24.12 -1.61 0.91
C PRO A 14 23.01 -2.63 0.62
N ARG A 15 21.77 -2.14 0.54
CA ARG A 15 20.58 -2.93 0.20
C ARG A 15 19.66 -2.13 -0.70
N GLU A 16 19.13 -2.79 -1.71
CA GLU A 16 18.15 -2.23 -2.63
C GLU A 16 16.89 -3.09 -2.67
N VAL A 17 15.73 -2.45 -2.53
CA VAL A 17 14.45 -3.15 -2.49
C VAL A 17 13.45 -2.42 -3.38
N TYR A 18 12.74 -3.18 -4.20
CA TYR A 18 11.58 -2.70 -4.93
C TYR A 18 10.30 -3.18 -4.27
N LEU A 19 9.54 -2.25 -3.68
CA LEU A 19 8.20 -2.48 -3.14
C LEU A 19 7.18 -2.10 -4.20
N TYR A 20 6.22 -2.96 -4.50
CA TYR A 20 5.29 -2.73 -5.60
C TYR A 20 3.90 -3.27 -5.34
N HIS A 21 2.95 -2.72 -6.09
CA HIS A 21 1.56 -3.09 -6.10
C HIS A 21 1.04 -3.06 -7.55
N VAL A 22 0.39 -4.14 -7.96
CA VAL A 22 -0.11 -4.34 -9.32
C VAL A 22 -1.61 -4.56 -9.28
N VAL A 23 -2.31 -3.85 -10.17
CA VAL A 23 -3.73 -4.04 -10.42
C VAL A 23 -3.90 -4.24 -11.91
N ASP A 24 -4.66 -5.28 -12.27
CA ASP A 24 -5.03 -5.53 -13.66
C ASP A 24 -6.17 -4.58 -14.07
N ASN A 25 -6.01 -3.93 -15.23
CA ASN A 25 -6.99 -2.96 -15.71
C ASN A 25 -8.28 -3.64 -16.17
N GLN A 26 -8.21 -4.84 -16.76
CA GLN A 26 -9.41 -5.53 -17.19
C GLN A 26 -10.26 -5.98 -16.00
N TRP A 27 -9.61 -6.46 -14.94
CA TRP A 27 -10.24 -6.79 -13.67
C TRP A 27 -10.92 -5.58 -13.03
N SER A 28 -10.19 -4.47 -12.85
CA SER A 28 -10.76 -3.27 -12.20
C SER A 28 -11.90 -2.65 -13.02
N MET A 29 -11.82 -2.66 -14.35
CA MET A 29 -12.92 -2.26 -15.22
C MET A 29 -14.12 -3.20 -15.13
N ARG A 30 -13.91 -4.52 -15.01
CA ARG A 30 -14.99 -5.52 -14.91
C ARG A 30 -15.72 -5.43 -13.58
N GLU A 31 -14.98 -5.36 -12.48
CA GLU A 31 -15.54 -5.43 -11.12
C GLU A 31 -16.06 -4.06 -10.62
N TYR A 32 -15.38 -2.97 -11.00
CA TYR A 32 -15.65 -1.63 -10.43
C TYR A 32 -15.97 -0.57 -11.49
N GLY A 33 -15.97 -0.92 -12.78
CA GLY A 33 -16.21 0.05 -13.86
C GLY A 33 -15.16 1.17 -13.93
N SER A 34 -14.01 0.98 -13.27
CA SER A 34 -13.01 2.02 -13.06
C SER A 34 -11.64 1.55 -13.47
N GLN A 35 -10.90 2.41 -14.18
CA GLN A 35 -9.56 2.11 -14.64
C GLN A 35 -8.58 1.95 -13.48
N ALA A 36 -7.54 1.13 -13.68
CA ALA A 36 -6.63 0.69 -12.63
C ALA A 36 -6.01 1.85 -11.83
N VAL A 37 -5.65 2.99 -12.43
CA VAL A 37 -5.05 4.12 -11.71
C VAL A 37 -6.06 4.77 -10.75
N VAL A 38 -7.32 4.92 -11.15
CA VAL A 38 -8.39 5.46 -10.29
C VAL A 38 -8.67 4.48 -9.16
N TRP A 39 -8.78 3.20 -9.48
CA TRP A 39 -8.99 2.15 -8.48
C TRP A 39 -7.84 2.11 -7.46
N GLN A 40 -6.59 2.11 -7.93
CA GLN A 40 -5.39 2.12 -7.09
C GLN A 40 -5.29 3.38 -6.21
N THR A 41 -5.81 4.51 -6.68
CA THR A 41 -5.85 5.74 -5.89
C THR A 41 -6.92 5.65 -4.80
N ALA A 42 -8.08 5.07 -5.11
CA ALA A 42 -9.23 5.00 -4.21
C ALA A 42 -9.09 3.97 -3.08
N VAL A 43 -8.38 2.85 -3.30
CA VAL A 43 -8.25 1.80 -2.27
C VAL A 43 -7.44 2.27 -1.05
N ASN A 44 -6.42 3.12 -1.25
CA ASN A 44 -5.55 3.59 -0.16
C ASN A 44 -6.30 4.38 0.94
N PRO A 45 -7.11 5.42 0.62
CA PRO A 45 -7.90 6.12 1.63
C PRO A 45 -8.97 5.23 2.26
N VAL A 46 -9.54 4.25 1.54
CA VAL A 46 -10.48 3.27 2.12
C VAL A 46 -9.81 2.45 3.23
N VAL A 47 -8.63 1.89 2.96
CA VAL A 47 -7.85 1.14 3.95
C VAL A 47 -7.48 2.03 5.14
N ALA A 48 -7.02 3.26 4.88
CA ALA A 48 -6.67 4.21 5.95
C ALA A 48 -7.87 4.54 6.84
N LEU A 49 -9.04 4.80 6.25
CA LEU A 49 -10.29 5.07 6.97
C LEU A 49 -10.72 3.87 7.82
N GLU A 50 -10.60 2.66 7.31
CA GLU A 50 -10.93 1.44 8.07
C GLU A 50 -10.01 1.29 9.29
N LEU A 51 -8.70 1.49 9.13
CA LEU A 51 -7.74 1.40 10.24
C LEU A 51 -7.98 2.47 11.30
N MET A 52 -8.37 3.68 10.89
CA MET A 52 -8.74 4.75 11.82
C MET A 52 -10.05 4.43 12.55
N ALA A 53 -11.06 3.94 11.84
CA ALA A 53 -12.35 3.56 12.42
C ALA A 53 -12.21 2.40 13.42
N ALA A 54 -11.30 1.45 13.15
CA ALA A 54 -10.98 0.35 14.05
C ALA A 54 -10.06 0.75 15.23
N GLY A 55 -9.57 1.99 15.27
CA GLY A 55 -8.63 2.48 16.29
C GLY A 55 -7.19 1.95 16.16
N VAL A 56 -6.90 1.15 15.13
CA VAL A 56 -5.57 0.59 14.85
C VAL A 56 -4.60 1.70 14.44
N TRP A 57 -5.07 2.59 13.57
CA TRP A 57 -4.38 3.83 13.26
C TRP A 57 -4.97 4.94 14.13
N SER A 58 -4.21 5.37 15.12
CA SER A 58 -4.58 6.44 16.03
C SER A 58 -3.37 7.29 16.39
N GLY A 59 -3.62 8.55 16.76
CA GLY A 59 -2.57 9.51 17.10
C GLY A 59 -3.13 10.93 17.21
N ALA A 60 -2.31 11.86 17.69
CA ALA A 60 -2.67 13.27 17.83
C ALA A 60 -1.87 14.13 16.83
N GLY A 61 -2.54 15.12 16.23
CA GLY A 61 -1.93 16.03 15.25
C GLY A 61 -2.22 15.61 13.79
N VAL A 62 -1.44 16.17 12.87
CA VAL A 62 -1.51 15.87 11.43
C VAL A 62 -0.43 14.84 11.12
N LEU A 63 -0.83 13.60 10.91
CA LEU A 63 0.07 12.47 10.69
C LEU A 63 -0.05 11.99 9.25
N GLY A 64 1.10 11.89 8.56
CA GLY A 64 1.19 11.13 7.33
C GLY A 64 1.10 9.62 7.61
N PRO A 65 0.73 8.80 6.62
CA PRO A 65 0.65 7.33 6.77
C PRO A 65 1.98 6.70 7.22
N GLU A 66 3.12 7.32 6.90
CA GLU A 66 4.46 6.91 7.32
C GLU A 66 4.70 7.01 8.83
N ALA A 67 3.88 7.78 9.55
CA ALA A 67 3.97 7.90 11.01
C ALA A 67 3.22 6.77 11.75
N LEU A 68 2.52 5.90 11.03
CA LEU A 68 1.65 4.86 11.58
C LEU A 68 2.18 3.45 11.23
N PRO A 69 1.82 2.41 12.00
CA PRO A 69 2.26 1.05 11.71
C PRO A 69 1.85 0.63 10.29
N PRO A 70 2.80 0.24 9.41
CA PRO A 70 2.49 -0.04 8.00
C PRO A 70 1.87 -1.42 7.80
N ARG A 71 2.11 -2.37 8.72
CA ARG A 71 1.73 -3.77 8.51
C ARG A 71 0.20 -3.98 8.39
N PRO A 72 -0.65 -3.40 9.27
CA PRO A 72 -2.11 -3.51 9.13
C PRO A 72 -2.64 -3.01 7.79
N PHE A 73 -2.06 -1.94 7.25
CA PHE A 73 -2.42 -1.38 5.95
C PHE A 73 -2.11 -2.35 4.80
N LEU A 74 -0.91 -2.93 4.83
CA LEU A 74 -0.45 -3.90 3.84
C LEU A 74 -1.25 -5.21 3.88
N ASP A 75 -1.67 -5.63 5.07
CA ASP A 75 -2.51 -6.82 5.26
C ASP A 75 -3.92 -6.59 4.68
N LEU A 76 -4.53 -5.41 4.90
CA LEU A 76 -5.84 -5.05 4.32
C LEU A 76 -5.81 -4.91 2.79
N LEU A 77 -4.75 -4.32 2.22
CA LEU A 77 -4.57 -4.30 0.75
C LEU A 77 -4.60 -5.70 0.14
N THR A 78 -3.97 -6.66 0.83
CA THR A 78 -3.99 -8.07 0.41
C THR A 78 -5.38 -8.66 0.54
N ALA A 79 -6.09 -8.38 1.64
CA ALA A 79 -7.45 -8.85 1.88
C ALA A 79 -8.46 -8.33 0.84
N TYR A 80 -8.26 -7.12 0.32
CA TYR A 80 -9.07 -6.54 -0.76
C TYR A 80 -8.70 -7.03 -2.16
N GLY A 81 -7.87 -8.07 -2.26
CA GLY A 81 -7.52 -8.72 -3.52
C GLY A 81 -6.41 -8.02 -4.28
N THR A 82 -5.68 -7.11 -3.64
CA THR A 82 -4.60 -6.37 -4.29
C THR A 82 -3.29 -6.46 -3.52
N PRO A 83 -2.64 -7.63 -3.60
CA PRO A 83 -1.43 -7.90 -2.85
C PRO A 83 -0.30 -6.96 -3.29
N TRP A 84 0.51 -6.60 -2.31
CA TRP A 84 1.79 -5.94 -2.53
C TRP A 84 2.90 -7.00 -2.62
N GLY A 85 4.01 -6.62 -3.25
CA GLY A 85 5.18 -7.46 -3.41
C GLY A 85 6.45 -6.72 -3.03
N MET A 86 7.48 -7.50 -2.68
CA MET A 86 8.82 -7.02 -2.42
C MET A 86 9.80 -7.84 -3.25
N ARG A 87 10.67 -7.16 -3.99
CA ARG A 87 11.76 -7.80 -4.73
C ARG A 87 13.09 -7.23 -4.27
N GLU A 88 14.01 -8.11 -3.90
CA GLU A 88 15.42 -7.76 -3.68
C GLU A 88 16.19 -7.86 -5.00
N GLN A 89 17.23 -7.04 -5.14
CA GLN A 89 18.19 -7.09 -6.24
C GLN A 89 19.55 -7.53 -5.72
#